data_AF-A0A928HD67-F1
#
_entry.id   AF-A0A928HD67-F1
#
_cell.length_a   1.000
_cell.length_b   1.000
_cell.length_c   1.000
_cell.angle_alpha   90.00
_cell.angle_beta   90.00
_cell.angle_gamma   90.00
#
_symmetry.space_group_name_H-M   'P 1'
#
loop_
_entity.id
_entity.type
_entity.pdbx_description
1 polymer ?
#
loop_
_entity_poly.entity_id
_entity_poly.type
_entity_poly.pdbx_seq_one_letter_code
_entity_poly.pdbx_strand_id
1 'polypeptide(L)'
;MFKNLLFDWSGTLCDDLALTLEATNYVLAQYDRPALTREQFRDEFQLPYPDYYARKTPEARLVDLEKYYRHAFDHAVTQVAIIPHAKAFLEFCRSRGIRCFILTSMDPRAFDEQARFLGLKDYFEHIHSGVRNKEEYIYTLLRQHNLNPADTAFIGDMQHDINAAHCAGIIGIGVLTGYNNAAQLSVSNPDLTVPHLGALQSFMERSGTAPTATPVADTIHINSLEINCRIGVPEEERAEPQRLVANVSLTPAATFDSMGEELERTINYDALARHLISLAQEQPTVLLETLCHRLATACVQEFGATTATVELHKFILPFTSSVSVRCTVSTGQENKI
;
A
#
# COMPACT_ATOMS: atom_id res chain seq x y z
N MET A 1 -0.93 -10.14 1.20
CA MET A 1 0.53 -10.09 1.35
C MET A 1 1.12 -9.68 0.01
N PHE A 2 2.10 -8.77 -0.02
CA PHE A 2 2.68 -8.26 -1.28
C PHE A 2 3.39 -9.39 -2.05
N LYS A 3 3.13 -9.49 -3.35
CA LYS A 3 3.86 -10.38 -4.26
C LYS A 3 4.90 -9.63 -5.08
N ASN A 4 4.69 -8.33 -5.28
CA ASN A 4 5.55 -7.48 -6.10
C ASN A 4 5.89 -6.21 -5.32
N LEU A 5 7.17 -5.84 -5.30
CA LEU A 5 7.66 -4.63 -4.66
C LEU A 5 8.48 -3.82 -5.67
N LEU A 6 8.04 -2.60 -5.90
CA LEU A 6 8.79 -1.57 -6.61
C LEU A 6 9.58 -0.80 -5.55
N PHE A 7 10.83 -0.47 -5.84
CA PHE A 7 11.70 0.29 -4.95
C PHE A 7 12.23 1.52 -5.66
N ASP A 8 12.23 2.65 -4.98
CA ASP A 8 13.17 3.71 -5.33
C ASP A 8 14.59 3.31 -4.90
N TRP A 9 15.58 4.04 -5.39
CA TRP A 9 16.99 3.76 -5.14
C TRP A 9 17.55 4.63 -4.01
N SER A 10 17.74 5.92 -4.31
CA SER A 10 18.27 6.94 -3.42
C SER A 10 17.37 7.09 -2.20
N GLY A 11 17.92 7.11 -1.00
CA GLY A 11 17.14 7.27 0.24
C GLY A 11 16.31 6.04 0.68
N THR A 12 16.13 5.05 -0.19
CA THR A 12 15.34 3.83 0.07
C THR A 12 16.21 2.58 0.22
N LEU A 13 17.12 2.34 -0.72
CA LEU A 13 18.08 1.21 -0.71
C LEU A 13 19.53 1.69 -0.53
N CYS A 14 19.84 2.87 -1.06
CA CYS A 14 21.17 3.47 -1.10
C CYS A 14 21.17 4.80 -0.34
N ASP A 15 22.10 4.99 0.62
CA ASP A 15 22.34 6.29 1.25
C ASP A 15 23.32 7.06 0.38
N ASP A 16 22.77 7.83 -0.56
CA ASP A 16 23.51 8.75 -1.40
C ASP A 16 23.33 10.21 -0.99
N LEU A 17 22.63 10.49 0.11
CA LEU A 17 22.27 11.86 0.50
C LEU A 17 23.52 12.72 0.77
N ALA A 18 24.54 12.14 1.39
CA ALA A 18 25.80 12.86 1.64
C ALA A 18 26.56 13.15 0.32
N LEU A 19 26.56 12.20 -0.62
CA LEU A 19 27.15 12.35 -1.95
C LEU A 19 26.40 13.42 -2.76
N THR A 20 25.08 13.36 -2.80
CA THR A 20 24.21 14.35 -3.45
C THR A 20 24.38 15.74 -2.85
N LEU A 21 24.55 15.84 -1.53
CA LEU A 21 24.83 17.10 -0.86
C LEU A 21 26.22 17.66 -1.23
N GLU A 22 27.26 16.82 -1.29
CA GLU A 22 28.59 17.22 -1.74
C GLU A 22 28.55 17.79 -3.16
N ALA A 23 27.90 17.07 -4.09
CA ALA A 23 27.73 17.50 -5.46
C ALA A 23 26.90 18.80 -5.56
N THR A 24 25.83 18.93 -4.77
CA THR A 24 25.00 20.15 -4.71
C THR A 24 25.81 21.33 -4.19
N ASN A 25 26.58 21.16 -3.11
CA ASN A 25 27.41 22.22 -2.54
C ASN A 25 28.53 22.64 -3.50
N TYR A 26 29.07 21.72 -4.30
CA TYR A 26 29.99 22.08 -5.38
C TYR A 26 29.33 22.97 -6.42
N VAL A 27 28.10 22.64 -6.86
CA VAL A 27 27.33 23.48 -7.79
C VAL A 27 27.09 24.86 -7.19
N LEU A 28 26.63 24.93 -5.95
CA LEU A 28 26.37 26.19 -5.24
C LEU A 28 27.62 27.07 -5.17
N ALA A 29 28.81 26.48 -4.95
CA ALA A 29 30.06 27.20 -4.93
C ALA A 29 30.44 27.83 -6.29
N GLN A 30 30.02 27.24 -7.42
CA GLN A 30 30.25 27.85 -8.76
C GLN A 30 29.47 29.15 -8.98
N TYR A 31 28.46 29.39 -8.14
CA TYR A 31 27.60 30.58 -8.19
C TYR A 31 27.70 31.39 -6.89
N ASP A 32 28.81 31.27 -6.15
CA ASP A 32 29.08 32.00 -4.90
C ASP A 32 27.95 31.86 -3.85
N ARG A 33 27.27 30.71 -3.82
CA ARG A 33 26.23 30.40 -2.83
C ARG A 33 26.81 29.66 -1.63
N PRO A 34 26.31 29.93 -0.41
CA PRO A 34 26.78 29.22 0.78
C PRO A 34 26.47 27.73 0.69
N ALA A 35 27.38 26.91 1.24
CA ALA A 35 27.14 25.49 1.39
C ALA A 35 25.99 25.22 2.36
N LEU A 36 25.16 24.23 2.02
CA LEU A 36 24.06 23.75 2.85
C LEU A 36 24.55 22.69 3.82
N THR A 37 23.97 22.69 5.02
CA THR A 37 24.03 21.54 5.92
C THR A 37 23.09 20.44 5.43
N ARG A 38 23.24 19.22 5.97
CA ARG A 38 22.34 18.09 5.67
C ARG A 38 20.88 18.42 5.98
N GLU A 39 20.62 19.08 7.11
CA GLU A 39 19.26 19.45 7.53
C GLU A 39 18.66 20.50 6.58
N GLN A 40 19.40 21.57 6.29
CA GLN A 40 18.96 22.60 5.34
C GLN A 40 18.66 22.02 3.96
N PHE A 41 19.54 21.13 3.48
CA PHE A 41 19.34 20.49 2.19
C PHE A 41 18.07 19.64 2.18
N ARG A 42 17.81 18.82 3.20
CA ARG A 42 16.59 18.00 3.29
C ARG A 42 15.30 18.83 3.39
N ASP A 43 15.36 19.97 4.07
CA ASP A 43 14.20 20.85 4.23
C ASP A 43 13.83 21.56 2.92
N GLU A 44 14.82 21.85 2.07
CA GLU A 44 14.63 22.66 0.87
C GLU A 44 14.61 21.86 -0.44
N PHE A 45 15.24 20.69 -0.47
CA PHE A 45 15.37 19.85 -1.65
C PHE A 45 14.01 19.32 -2.09
N GLN A 46 13.78 19.36 -3.39
CA GLN A 46 12.57 18.85 -4.00
C GLN A 46 12.86 18.35 -5.41
N LEU A 47 11.97 17.50 -5.90
CA LEU A 47 11.91 17.12 -7.30
C LEU A 47 10.73 17.84 -7.96
N PRO A 48 10.83 18.18 -9.25
CA PRO A 48 12.00 18.01 -10.11
C PRO A 48 13.14 19.00 -9.76
N TYR A 49 14.41 18.56 -9.82
CA TYR A 49 15.57 19.37 -9.43
C TYR A 49 15.75 20.71 -10.19
N PRO A 50 15.29 20.91 -11.44
CA PRO A 50 15.36 22.23 -12.07
C PRO A 50 14.67 23.32 -11.25
N ASP A 51 13.53 23.01 -10.62
CA ASP A 51 12.77 23.97 -9.80
C ASP A 51 13.50 24.30 -8.50
N TYR A 52 14.21 23.31 -7.94
CA TYR A 52 15.10 23.53 -6.79
C TYR A 52 16.22 24.51 -7.13
N TYR A 53 16.94 24.28 -8.23
CA TYR A 53 18.04 25.16 -8.65
C TYR A 53 17.56 26.52 -9.16
N ALA A 54 16.38 26.62 -9.76
CA ALA A 54 15.80 27.91 -10.16
C ALA A 54 15.64 28.87 -8.98
N ARG A 55 15.39 28.35 -7.76
CA ARG A 55 15.35 29.17 -6.54
C ARG A 55 16.71 29.50 -5.95
N LYS A 56 17.70 28.60 -6.10
CA LYS A 56 19.04 28.75 -5.50
C LYS A 56 20.00 29.56 -6.38
N THR A 57 19.93 29.33 -7.69
CA THR A 57 20.80 29.89 -8.72
C THR A 57 19.96 30.27 -9.96
N PRO A 58 19.06 31.27 -9.86
CA PRO A 58 18.18 31.68 -10.96
C PRO A 58 18.92 32.14 -12.22
N GLU A 59 20.17 32.57 -12.09
CA GLU A 59 21.05 32.97 -13.18
C GLU A 59 21.66 31.79 -13.95
N ALA A 60 21.63 30.59 -13.37
CA ALA A 60 22.28 29.41 -13.92
C ALA A 60 21.47 28.78 -15.04
N ARG A 61 22.15 28.36 -16.12
CA ARG A 61 21.53 27.52 -17.14
C ARG A 61 21.53 26.07 -16.68
N LEU A 62 20.45 25.34 -16.93
CA LEU A 62 20.30 23.94 -16.54
C LEU A 62 21.45 23.05 -17.02
N VAL A 63 21.93 23.28 -18.25
CA VAL A 63 23.07 22.54 -18.84
C VAL A 63 24.35 22.72 -18.03
N ASP A 64 24.61 23.92 -17.51
CA ASP A 64 25.80 24.19 -16.70
C ASP A 64 25.68 23.54 -15.31
N LEU A 65 24.48 23.60 -14.71
CA LEU A 65 24.18 22.93 -13.44
C LEU A 65 24.39 21.42 -13.55
N GLU A 66 23.85 20.78 -14.58
CA GLU A 66 24.01 19.34 -14.81
C GLU A 66 25.48 18.95 -15.02
N LYS A 67 26.25 19.78 -15.74
CA LYS A 67 27.68 19.57 -15.95
C LYS A 67 28.45 19.64 -14.63
N TYR A 68 28.24 20.69 -13.83
CA TYR A 68 28.92 20.85 -12.54
C TYR A 68 28.53 19.75 -11.55
N TYR A 69 27.24 19.43 -11.46
CA TYR A 69 26.74 18.38 -10.58
C TYR A 69 27.37 17.04 -10.94
N ARG A 70 27.37 16.66 -12.22
CA ARG A 70 27.92 15.37 -12.68
C ARG A 70 29.42 15.29 -12.46
N HIS A 71 30.15 16.37 -12.75
CA HIS A 71 31.57 16.43 -12.44
C HIS A 71 31.84 16.19 -10.95
N ALA A 72 31.12 16.87 -10.07
CA ALA A 72 31.29 16.72 -8.63
C ALA A 72 30.87 15.33 -8.13
N PHE A 73 29.75 14.80 -8.63
CA PHE A 73 29.23 13.48 -8.26
C PHE A 73 30.21 12.36 -8.65
N ASP A 74 30.81 12.43 -9.85
CA ASP A 74 31.77 11.43 -10.34
C ASP A 74 33.12 11.48 -9.61
N HIS A 75 33.48 12.63 -9.00
CA HIS A 75 34.77 12.85 -8.33
C HIS A 75 34.65 13.00 -6.81
N ALA A 76 33.45 12.80 -6.27
CA ALA A 76 33.19 12.96 -4.85
C ALA A 76 34.02 11.98 -4.03
N VAL A 77 34.47 12.44 -2.87
CA VAL A 77 35.20 11.58 -1.92
C VAL A 77 34.21 10.72 -1.11
N THR A 78 32.99 11.23 -0.93
CA THR A 78 31.91 10.53 -0.23
C THR A 78 31.48 9.28 -1.01
N GLN A 79 31.58 8.12 -0.36
CA GLN A 79 31.09 6.88 -0.93
C GLN A 79 29.63 6.65 -0.54
N VAL A 80 28.89 6.03 -1.45
CA VAL A 80 27.54 5.52 -1.15
C VAL A 80 27.61 4.26 -0.31
N ALA A 81 26.59 4.05 0.51
CA ALA A 81 26.43 2.85 1.32
C ALA A 81 25.03 2.25 1.17
N ILE A 82 24.93 0.95 1.44
CA ILE A 82 23.62 0.29 1.56
C ILE A 82 22.95 0.82 2.82
N ILE A 83 21.68 1.24 2.71
CA ILE A 83 20.89 1.64 3.87
C ILE A 83 20.74 0.45 4.83
N PRO A 84 20.85 0.65 6.16
CA PRO A 84 20.67 -0.42 7.13
C PRO A 84 19.38 -1.23 6.87
N HIS A 85 19.51 -2.56 6.95
CA HIS A 85 18.45 -3.54 6.66
C HIS A 85 18.03 -3.70 5.19
N ALA A 86 18.46 -2.85 4.25
CA ALA A 86 18.02 -2.96 2.86
C ALA A 86 18.43 -4.30 2.21
N LYS A 87 19.70 -4.70 2.34
CA LYS A 87 20.17 -5.98 1.81
C LYS A 87 19.44 -7.18 2.44
N ALA A 88 19.31 -7.19 3.77
CA ALA A 88 18.59 -8.25 4.48
C ALA A 88 17.11 -8.33 4.06
N PHE A 89 16.47 -7.19 3.79
CA PHE A 89 15.10 -7.15 3.30
C PHE A 89 14.97 -7.69 1.87
N LEU A 90 15.93 -7.40 0.98
CA LEU A 90 15.96 -7.97 -0.36
C LEU A 90 16.20 -9.48 -0.34
N GLU A 91 17.04 -9.98 0.58
CA GLU A 91 17.24 -11.41 0.83
C GLU A 91 15.95 -12.07 1.35
N PHE A 92 15.25 -11.42 2.28
CA PHE A 92 13.94 -11.85 2.74
C PHE A 92 12.93 -11.94 1.59
N CYS A 93 12.83 -10.91 0.75
CA CYS A 93 11.94 -10.89 -0.42
C CYS A 93 12.23 -12.07 -1.35
N ARG A 94 13.51 -12.30 -1.67
CA ARG A 94 13.95 -13.45 -2.48
C ARG A 94 13.55 -14.79 -1.84
N SER A 95 13.74 -14.95 -0.52
CA SER A 95 13.37 -16.17 0.20
C SER A 95 11.86 -16.47 0.18
N ARG A 96 11.05 -15.41 0.04
CA ARG A 96 9.58 -15.48 0.02
C ARG A 96 9.00 -15.50 -1.41
N GLY A 97 9.84 -15.49 -2.44
CA GLY A 97 9.41 -15.42 -3.84
C GLY A 97 8.73 -14.09 -4.20
N ILE A 98 9.00 -13.02 -3.46
CA ILE A 98 8.51 -11.68 -3.76
C ILE A 98 9.36 -11.10 -4.89
N ARG A 99 8.70 -10.65 -5.96
CA ARG A 99 9.35 -10.07 -7.14
C ARG A 99 9.72 -8.63 -6.84
N CYS A 100 10.99 -8.27 -7.05
CA CYS A 100 11.50 -6.93 -6.76
C CYS A 100 11.88 -6.20 -8.04
N PHE A 101 11.49 -4.92 -8.14
CA PHE A 101 11.74 -4.05 -9.29
C PHE A 101 12.36 -2.74 -8.82
N ILE A 102 13.27 -2.16 -9.61
CA ILE A 102 13.73 -0.79 -9.41
C ILE A 102 12.91 0.15 -10.28
N LEU A 103 12.43 1.26 -9.69
CA LEU A 103 11.86 2.39 -10.38
C LEU A 103 12.46 3.69 -9.83
N THR A 104 13.47 4.23 -10.52
CA THR A 104 14.22 5.40 -10.06
C THR A 104 14.41 6.45 -11.15
N SER A 105 14.49 7.72 -10.74
CA SER A 105 14.83 8.84 -11.61
C SER A 105 16.34 9.02 -11.79
N MET A 106 17.15 8.25 -11.05
CA MET A 106 18.61 8.28 -11.11
C MET A 106 19.13 7.99 -12.53
N ASP A 107 20.22 8.67 -12.92
CA ASP A 107 20.90 8.41 -14.19
C ASP A 107 21.24 6.90 -14.34
N PRO A 108 20.93 6.27 -15.49
CA PRO A 108 21.13 4.83 -15.66
C PRO A 108 22.57 4.35 -15.47
N ARG A 109 23.56 5.16 -15.86
CA ARG A 109 24.97 4.80 -15.72
C ARG A 109 25.39 4.88 -14.25
N ALA A 110 25.08 5.99 -13.58
CA ALA A 110 25.38 6.15 -12.17
C ALA A 110 24.70 5.08 -11.31
N PHE A 111 23.44 4.77 -11.61
CA PHE A 111 22.71 3.66 -10.98
C PHE A 111 23.44 2.32 -11.18
N ASP A 112 23.82 1.98 -12.41
CA ASP A 112 24.46 0.67 -12.70
C ASP A 112 25.82 0.53 -12.02
N GLU A 113 26.61 1.60 -11.97
CA GLU A 113 27.89 1.66 -11.27
C GLU A 113 27.69 1.44 -9.75
N GLN A 114 26.75 2.15 -9.13
CA GLN A 114 26.43 2.00 -7.71
C GLN A 114 25.85 0.61 -7.38
N ALA A 115 24.87 0.15 -8.13
CA ALA A 115 24.20 -1.13 -7.88
C ALA A 115 25.15 -2.32 -8.01
N ARG A 116 26.12 -2.24 -8.93
CA ARG A 116 27.20 -3.22 -9.07
C ARG A 116 28.17 -3.13 -7.89
N PHE A 117 28.63 -1.93 -7.53
CA PHE A 117 29.55 -1.72 -6.42
C PHE A 117 28.97 -2.22 -5.08
N LEU A 118 27.69 -1.96 -4.83
CA LEU A 118 26.97 -2.39 -3.63
C LEU A 118 26.53 -3.86 -3.67
N GLY A 119 26.67 -4.55 -4.82
CA GLY A 119 26.27 -5.94 -4.98
C GLY A 119 24.77 -6.18 -4.83
N LEU A 120 23.94 -5.20 -5.19
CA LEU A 120 22.48 -5.28 -5.07
C LEU A 120 21.77 -5.58 -6.40
N LYS A 121 22.47 -5.50 -7.53
CA LYS A 121 21.87 -5.62 -8.86
C LYS A 121 21.06 -6.91 -9.06
N ASP A 122 21.56 -8.04 -8.54
CA ASP A 122 20.97 -9.37 -8.78
C ASP A 122 19.68 -9.63 -7.98
N TYR A 123 19.26 -8.72 -7.11
CA TYR A 123 18.00 -8.85 -6.35
C TYR A 123 16.78 -8.42 -7.14
N PHE A 124 16.95 -7.74 -8.27
CA PHE A 124 15.84 -7.17 -9.05
C PHE A 124 15.59 -7.98 -10.31
N GLU A 125 14.32 -8.25 -10.59
CA GLU A 125 13.89 -8.90 -11.82
C GLU A 125 14.10 -7.98 -13.01
N HIS A 126 13.69 -6.71 -12.85
CA HIS A 126 13.90 -5.66 -13.84
C HIS A 126 14.24 -4.32 -13.18
N ILE A 127 15.03 -3.53 -13.91
CA ILE A 127 15.54 -2.23 -13.47
C ILE A 127 15.06 -1.16 -14.44
N HIS A 128 14.37 -0.16 -13.91
CA HIS A 128 13.88 1.00 -14.66
C HIS A 128 14.48 2.28 -14.04
N SER A 129 15.66 2.65 -14.54
CA SER A 129 16.39 3.87 -14.16
C SER A 129 16.19 4.99 -15.19
N GLY A 130 16.45 6.24 -14.77
CA GLY A 130 16.22 7.44 -15.58
C GLY A 130 14.75 7.80 -15.77
N VAL A 131 13.84 7.18 -15.00
CA VAL A 131 12.40 7.41 -15.13
C VAL A 131 12.00 8.63 -14.32
N ARG A 132 11.77 9.76 -15.00
CA ARG A 132 11.37 11.03 -14.36
C ARG A 132 9.90 11.05 -13.97
N ASN A 133 9.00 10.64 -14.87
CA ASN A 133 7.57 10.54 -14.60
C ASN A 133 7.23 9.11 -14.15
N LYS A 134 7.29 8.86 -12.84
CA LYS A 134 6.99 7.55 -12.27
C LYS A 134 5.49 7.21 -12.32
N GLU A 135 4.61 8.21 -12.20
CA GLU A 135 3.14 8.04 -12.21
C GLU A 135 2.66 7.26 -13.44
N GLU A 136 3.03 7.72 -14.64
CA GLU A 136 2.65 7.07 -15.89
C GLU A 136 3.39 5.74 -16.10
N TYR A 137 4.62 5.65 -15.61
CA TYR A 137 5.49 4.51 -15.87
C TYR A 137 5.10 3.27 -15.07
N ILE A 138 4.54 3.42 -13.87
CA ILE A 138 4.05 2.29 -13.07
C ILE A 138 2.97 1.50 -13.82
N TYR A 139 2.05 2.16 -14.54
CA TYR A 139 1.07 1.43 -15.37
C TYR A 139 1.72 0.57 -16.46
N THR A 140 2.82 1.04 -17.04
CA THR A 140 3.59 0.29 -18.03
C THR A 140 4.24 -0.93 -17.39
N LEU A 141 4.86 -0.77 -16.22
CA LEU A 141 5.43 -1.84 -15.41
C LEU A 141 4.40 -2.92 -15.06
N LEU A 142 3.23 -2.51 -14.55
CA LEU A 142 2.16 -3.42 -14.17
C LEU A 142 1.71 -4.29 -15.34
N ARG A 143 1.51 -3.69 -16.52
CA ARG A 143 1.12 -4.41 -17.74
C ARG A 143 2.25 -5.30 -18.28
N GLN A 144 3.46 -4.76 -18.40
CA GLN A 144 4.60 -5.45 -19.00
C GLN A 144 5.00 -6.70 -18.22
N HIS A 145 4.90 -6.65 -16.88
CA HIS A 145 5.35 -7.73 -15.99
C HIS A 145 4.21 -8.54 -15.37
N ASN A 146 2.97 -8.32 -15.83
CA ASN A 146 1.74 -8.95 -15.32
C ASN A 146 1.60 -8.85 -13.80
N LEU A 147 1.80 -7.65 -13.27
CA LEU A 147 1.69 -7.37 -11.83
C LEU A 147 0.23 -7.02 -11.50
N ASN A 148 -0.31 -7.60 -10.43
CA ASN A 148 -1.63 -7.23 -9.95
C ASN A 148 -1.52 -6.01 -9.02
N PRO A 149 -2.22 -4.89 -9.29
CA PRO A 149 -2.17 -3.72 -8.41
C PRO A 149 -2.48 -4.03 -6.94
N ALA A 150 -3.42 -4.95 -6.69
CA ALA A 150 -3.87 -5.30 -5.33
C ALA A 150 -2.80 -6.02 -4.47
N ASP A 151 -1.77 -6.60 -5.10
CA ASP A 151 -0.65 -7.25 -4.39
C ASP A 151 0.71 -6.62 -4.69
N THR A 152 0.69 -5.39 -5.24
CA THR A 152 1.88 -4.61 -5.59
C THR A 152 2.00 -3.38 -4.70
N ALA A 153 3.21 -3.09 -4.23
CA ALA A 153 3.51 -1.86 -3.51
C ALA A 153 4.73 -1.15 -4.08
N PHE A 154 4.76 0.17 -3.95
CA PHE A 154 5.92 1.00 -4.24
C PHE A 154 6.48 1.56 -2.94
N ILE A 155 7.77 1.31 -2.70
CA ILE A 155 8.51 1.72 -1.52
C ILE A 155 9.46 2.86 -1.90
N GLY A 156 9.32 4.00 -1.23
CA GLY A 156 10.11 5.21 -1.46
C GLY A 156 10.21 6.08 -0.21
N ASP A 157 11.15 7.01 -0.21
CA ASP A 157 11.37 7.95 0.91
C ASP A 157 10.85 9.36 0.63
N MET A 158 10.45 9.66 -0.62
CA MET A 158 9.94 10.98 -1.00
C MET A 158 8.44 10.96 -1.28
N GLN A 159 7.80 12.13 -1.10
CA GLN A 159 6.37 12.32 -1.42
C GLN A 159 6.02 11.92 -2.86
N HIS A 160 6.94 12.12 -3.81
CA HIS A 160 6.75 11.75 -5.21
C HIS A 160 6.53 10.25 -5.41
N ASP A 161 7.17 9.39 -4.62
CA ASP A 161 6.99 7.94 -4.75
C ASP A 161 5.60 7.51 -4.29
N ILE A 162 5.12 8.12 -3.19
CA ILE A 162 3.79 7.88 -2.64
C ILE A 162 2.71 8.37 -3.60
N ASN A 163 2.85 9.59 -4.12
CA ASN A 163 1.93 10.13 -5.11
C ASN A 163 1.90 9.25 -6.37
N ALA A 164 3.06 8.78 -6.85
CA ALA A 164 3.14 7.87 -7.99
C ALA A 164 2.44 6.53 -7.72
N ALA A 165 2.59 5.97 -6.53
CA ALA A 165 1.89 4.77 -6.11
C ALA A 165 0.36 4.94 -6.15
N HIS A 166 -0.14 6.03 -5.54
CA HIS A 166 -1.57 6.34 -5.49
C HIS A 166 -2.16 6.61 -6.86
N CYS A 167 -1.48 7.39 -7.71
CA CYS A 167 -1.89 7.62 -9.09
C CYS A 167 -2.05 6.28 -9.83
N ALA A 168 -1.12 5.34 -9.64
CA ALA A 168 -1.17 4.02 -10.26
C ALA A 168 -2.14 3.03 -9.60
N GLY A 169 -2.79 3.39 -8.50
CA GLY A 169 -3.71 2.52 -7.76
C GLY A 169 -3.02 1.35 -7.05
N ILE A 170 -1.75 1.53 -6.65
CA ILE A 170 -0.99 0.55 -5.85
C ILE A 170 -0.67 1.12 -4.47
N ILE A 171 -0.27 0.25 -3.55
CA ILE A 171 0.04 0.63 -2.17
C ILE A 171 1.35 1.43 -2.13
N GLY A 172 1.33 2.62 -1.54
CA GLY A 172 2.49 3.48 -1.30
C GLY A 172 3.06 3.29 0.11
N ILE A 173 4.30 2.82 0.20
CA ILE A 173 4.99 2.60 1.48
C ILE A 173 6.12 3.61 1.64
N GLY A 174 5.99 4.48 2.65
CA GLY A 174 6.99 5.48 3.00
C GLY A 174 8.07 4.92 3.93
N VAL A 175 9.36 5.13 3.59
CA VAL A 175 10.49 4.85 4.49
C VAL A 175 11.14 6.15 4.98
N LEU A 176 11.51 6.22 6.26
CA LEU A 176 12.10 7.42 6.88
C LEU A 176 13.64 7.46 6.81
N THR A 177 14.24 6.73 5.88
CA THR A 177 15.70 6.58 5.74
C THR A 177 16.34 7.61 4.80
N GLY A 178 15.53 8.26 3.96
CA GLY A 178 16.00 9.08 2.85
C GLY A 178 15.81 10.58 3.05
N TYR A 179 15.51 11.31 1.97
CA TYR A 179 15.50 12.75 1.83
C TYR A 179 14.37 13.42 2.61
N ASN A 180 13.11 12.99 2.45
CA ASN A 180 12.01 13.58 3.21
C ASN A 180 12.02 13.11 4.68
N ASN A 181 11.68 14.02 5.59
CA ASN A 181 11.39 13.69 6.98
C ASN A 181 9.94 13.23 7.14
N ALA A 182 9.59 12.72 8.32
CA ALA A 182 8.26 12.17 8.60
C ALA A 182 7.11 13.18 8.35
N ALA A 183 7.32 14.46 8.67
CA ALA A 183 6.30 15.49 8.47
C ALA A 183 6.08 15.76 6.97
N GLN A 184 7.16 15.91 6.20
CA GLN A 184 7.09 16.07 4.75
C GLN A 184 6.41 14.87 4.08
N LEU A 185 6.83 13.64 4.41
CA LEU A 185 6.29 12.43 3.81
C LEU A 185 4.82 12.19 4.16
N SER A 186 4.35 12.65 5.32
CA SER A 186 2.95 12.52 5.74
C SER A 186 1.97 13.30 4.86
N VAL A 187 2.43 14.36 4.16
CA VAL A 187 1.57 15.20 3.30
C VAL A 187 0.97 14.39 2.14
N SER A 188 1.70 13.39 1.63
CA SER A 188 1.23 12.49 0.58
C SER A 188 0.40 11.31 1.08
N ASN A 189 0.08 11.23 2.39
CA ASN A 189 -0.72 10.17 3.02
C ASN A 189 -0.30 8.72 2.66
N PRO A 190 0.94 8.28 2.98
CA PRO A 190 1.37 6.91 2.71
C PRO A 190 0.42 5.87 3.33
N ASP A 191 0.12 4.79 2.60
CA ASP A 191 -0.71 3.68 3.11
C ASP A 191 -0.05 2.99 4.31
N LEU A 192 1.29 2.99 4.31
CA LEU A 192 2.11 2.55 5.42
C LEU A 192 3.36 3.42 5.50
N THR A 193 3.73 3.86 6.70
CA THR A 193 5.03 4.50 6.97
C THR A 193 5.83 3.65 7.94
N VAL A 194 7.09 3.39 7.62
CA VAL A 194 8.02 2.62 8.46
C VAL A 194 9.34 3.38 8.65
N PRO A 195 10.02 3.20 9.80
CA PRO A 195 11.30 3.87 10.04
C PRO A 195 12.42 3.36 9.11
N HIS A 196 12.37 2.09 8.71
CA HIS A 196 13.34 1.44 7.80
C HIS A 196 12.78 0.10 7.30
N LEU A 197 13.43 -0.49 6.29
CA LEU A 197 13.01 -1.76 5.67
C LEU A 197 12.98 -2.94 6.65
N GLY A 198 13.82 -2.95 7.68
CA GLY A 198 13.74 -3.97 8.74
C GLY A 198 12.40 -3.94 9.51
N ALA A 199 11.80 -2.77 9.73
CA ALA A 199 10.50 -2.67 10.38
C ALA A 199 9.36 -3.12 9.44
N LEU A 200 9.50 -2.85 8.14
CA LEU A 200 8.61 -3.40 7.11
C LEU A 200 8.72 -4.93 7.05
N GLN A 201 9.94 -5.47 7.12
CA GLN A 201 10.14 -6.92 7.22
C GLN A 201 9.39 -7.49 8.40
N SER A 202 9.61 -6.95 9.60
CA SER A 202 8.92 -7.45 10.80
C SER A 202 7.41 -7.25 10.72
N PHE A 203 6.92 -6.22 10.02
CA PHE A 203 5.49 -6.06 9.76
C PHE A 203 4.96 -7.17 8.83
N MET A 204 5.63 -7.40 7.70
CA MET A 204 5.28 -8.45 6.75
C MET A 204 5.44 -9.85 7.35
N GLU A 205 6.40 -10.03 8.24
CA GLU A 205 6.59 -11.23 9.03
C GLU A 205 5.48 -11.34 10.07
N ARG A 206 5.11 -10.32 10.85
CA ARG A 206 3.95 -10.46 11.77
C ARG A 206 2.64 -10.73 11.02
N SER A 207 2.49 -10.15 9.84
CA SER A 207 1.40 -10.46 8.91
C SER A 207 1.56 -11.80 8.17
N GLY A 208 2.73 -12.43 8.26
CA GLY A 208 3.15 -13.67 7.58
C GLY A 208 3.74 -14.76 8.49
N THR A 209 3.69 -14.57 9.82
CA THR A 209 4.03 -15.46 10.92
C THR A 209 2.71 -15.74 11.60
N ALA A 210 1.85 -16.45 10.88
CA ALA A 210 1.04 -17.45 11.52
C ALA A 210 1.99 -18.56 12.05
N PRO A 211 1.61 -19.26 13.13
CA PRO A 211 2.21 -20.55 13.46
C PRO A 211 2.13 -21.46 12.23
N THR A 212 3.05 -22.44 12.14
CA THR A 212 2.97 -23.63 11.27
C THR A 212 1.59 -23.85 10.64
N ALA A 213 1.49 -23.64 9.32
CA ALA A 213 0.38 -24.02 8.45
C ALA A 213 -0.98 -24.21 9.15
N THR A 214 -1.60 -23.11 9.57
CA THR A 214 -3.06 -23.07 9.48
C THR A 214 -3.37 -22.76 8.02
N PRO A 215 -4.10 -23.62 7.28
CA PRO A 215 -4.49 -23.32 5.91
C PRO A 215 -5.19 -21.96 5.89
N VAL A 216 -4.97 -21.17 4.83
CA VAL A 216 -5.84 -20.02 4.53
C VAL A 216 -7.24 -20.60 4.51
N ALA A 217 -8.04 -20.26 5.51
CA ALA A 217 -9.36 -20.84 5.62
C ALA A 217 -10.14 -20.41 4.39
N ASP A 218 -10.70 -21.39 3.68
CA ASP A 218 -11.45 -21.15 2.47
C ASP A 218 -12.57 -20.14 2.74
N THR A 219 -12.83 -19.22 1.80
CA THR A 219 -13.85 -18.18 1.99
C THR A 219 -14.91 -18.22 0.90
N ILE A 220 -16.16 -18.03 1.31
CA ILE A 220 -17.32 -17.86 0.42
C ILE A 220 -17.74 -16.40 0.46
N HIS A 221 -17.91 -15.78 -0.71
CA HIS A 221 -18.34 -14.39 -0.84
C HIS A 221 -19.70 -14.29 -1.54
N ILE A 222 -20.66 -13.66 -0.89
CA ILE A 222 -21.92 -13.20 -1.51
C ILE A 222 -21.79 -11.70 -1.69
N ASN A 223 -21.62 -11.27 -2.94
CA ASN A 223 -21.42 -9.87 -3.27
C ASN A 223 -22.72 -9.24 -3.74
N SER A 224 -22.98 -8.03 -3.27
CA SER A 224 -24.11 -7.19 -3.70
C SER A 224 -25.49 -7.82 -3.51
N LEU A 225 -25.73 -8.48 -2.38
CA LEU A 225 -27.05 -9.02 -2.02
C LEU A 225 -28.00 -7.85 -1.72
N GLU A 226 -29.03 -7.67 -2.55
CA GLU A 226 -30.05 -6.66 -2.31
C GLU A 226 -31.01 -7.07 -1.19
N ILE A 227 -31.17 -6.19 -0.21
CA ILE A 227 -32.06 -6.38 0.94
C ILE A 227 -33.00 -5.18 1.03
N ASN A 228 -34.30 -5.42 0.90
CA ASN A 228 -35.31 -4.38 1.11
C ASN A 228 -35.87 -4.51 2.53
N CYS A 229 -35.55 -3.57 3.42
CA CYS A 229 -35.97 -3.60 4.83
C CYS A 229 -36.30 -2.21 5.36
N ARG A 230 -37.00 -2.15 6.49
CA ARG A 230 -37.35 -0.90 7.20
C ARG A 230 -36.23 -0.53 8.18
N ILE A 231 -35.45 0.51 7.89
CA ILE A 231 -34.25 0.84 8.67
C ILE A 231 -33.94 2.34 8.75
N GLY A 232 -33.56 2.84 9.92
CA GLY A 232 -33.12 4.23 10.09
C GLY A 232 -33.47 4.77 11.44
N VAL A 233 -32.92 5.92 11.82
CA VAL A 233 -33.18 6.57 13.12
C VAL A 233 -34.53 7.31 13.16
N PRO A 234 -34.92 8.08 12.12
CA PRO A 234 -36.26 8.66 12.01
C PRO A 234 -37.34 7.59 11.80
N GLU A 235 -38.57 7.86 12.25
CA GLU A 235 -39.71 6.97 12.02
C GLU A 235 -40.11 6.89 10.55
N GLU A 236 -39.94 7.99 9.81
CA GLU A 236 -40.23 8.08 8.39
C GLU A 236 -39.36 7.13 7.56
N GLU A 237 -38.09 6.96 7.95
CA GLU A 237 -37.17 6.01 7.29
C GLU A 237 -37.56 4.54 7.51
N ARG A 238 -38.37 4.25 8.53
CA ARG A 238 -38.87 2.91 8.84
C ARG A 238 -40.32 2.68 8.40
N ALA A 239 -41.01 3.69 7.87
CA ALA A 239 -42.36 3.56 7.37
C ALA A 239 -42.41 2.63 6.15
N GLU A 240 -41.54 2.90 5.17
CA GLU A 240 -41.44 2.13 3.93
C GLU A 240 -40.14 1.31 3.87
N PRO A 241 -40.14 0.12 3.23
CA PRO A 241 -38.92 -0.61 2.96
C PRO A 241 -37.99 0.20 2.05
N GLN A 242 -36.71 0.18 2.38
CA GLN A 242 -35.66 0.81 1.58
C GLN A 242 -34.59 -0.20 1.22
N ARG A 243 -33.92 0.05 0.08
CA ARG A 243 -32.89 -0.83 -0.46
C ARG A 243 -31.58 -0.65 0.31
N LEU A 244 -31.07 -1.76 0.83
CA LEU A 244 -29.70 -1.94 1.26
C LEU A 244 -28.98 -2.90 0.30
N VAL A 245 -27.65 -2.84 0.32
CA VAL A 245 -26.80 -3.82 -0.36
C VAL A 245 -25.87 -4.45 0.67
N ALA A 246 -25.85 -5.78 0.74
CA ALA A 246 -25.00 -6.54 1.66
C ALA A 246 -23.87 -7.25 0.90
N ASN A 247 -22.64 -7.12 1.39
CA ASN A 247 -21.52 -7.97 1.04
C ASN A 247 -21.25 -8.91 2.21
N VAL A 248 -21.28 -10.22 1.98
CA VAL A 248 -21.12 -11.25 3.01
C VAL A 248 -19.91 -12.09 2.68
N SER A 249 -19.01 -12.24 3.65
CA SER A 249 -17.84 -13.12 3.56
C SER A 249 -17.90 -14.15 4.67
N LEU A 250 -17.76 -15.42 4.34
CA LEU A 250 -17.93 -16.54 5.26
C LEU A 250 -16.69 -17.41 5.21
N THR A 251 -16.26 -17.87 6.38
CA THR A 251 -15.26 -18.92 6.50
C THR A 251 -15.97 -20.20 6.96
N PRO A 252 -16.07 -21.25 6.12
CA PRO A 252 -16.68 -22.51 6.54
C PRO A 252 -15.86 -23.21 7.64
N ALA A 253 -16.50 -24.12 8.37
CA ALA A 253 -15.82 -24.94 9.37
C ALA A 253 -14.89 -26.02 8.78
N ALA A 254 -15.12 -26.41 7.52
CA ALA A 254 -14.32 -27.37 6.77
C ALA A 254 -13.59 -26.67 5.62
N THR A 255 -12.50 -27.25 5.12
CA THR A 255 -11.84 -26.78 3.90
C THR A 255 -12.54 -27.31 2.65
N PHE A 256 -12.48 -26.58 1.54
CA PHE A 256 -13.10 -26.96 0.26
C PHE A 256 -12.64 -28.33 -0.21
N ASP A 257 -11.35 -28.67 -0.04
CA ASP A 257 -10.79 -29.98 -0.36
C ASP A 257 -11.45 -31.14 0.41
N SER A 258 -12.01 -30.85 1.59
CA SER A 258 -12.65 -31.85 2.46
C SER A 258 -14.17 -31.97 2.25
N MET A 259 -14.78 -31.13 1.41
CA MET A 259 -16.25 -31.08 1.22
C MET A 259 -16.77 -32.03 0.13
N GLY A 260 -16.00 -32.29 -0.93
CA GLY A 260 -16.50 -33.04 -2.10
C GLY A 260 -17.62 -32.31 -2.85
N GLU A 261 -18.46 -33.05 -3.59
CA GLU A 261 -19.64 -32.51 -4.32
C GLU A 261 -20.95 -32.58 -3.51
N GLU A 262 -20.88 -32.80 -2.19
CA GLU A 262 -22.06 -32.96 -1.33
C GLU A 262 -22.52 -31.61 -0.76
N LEU A 263 -23.70 -31.13 -1.18
CA LEU A 263 -24.26 -29.83 -0.74
C LEU A 263 -24.45 -29.74 0.79
N GLU A 264 -24.68 -30.86 1.48
CA GLU A 264 -24.86 -30.93 2.93
C GLU A 264 -23.57 -30.67 3.72
N ARG A 265 -22.41 -30.72 3.07
CA ARG A 265 -21.08 -30.53 3.67
C ARG A 265 -20.50 -29.14 3.41
N THR A 266 -21.26 -28.26 2.74
CA THR A 266 -20.88 -26.88 2.44
C THR A 266 -21.93 -25.90 2.96
N ILE A 267 -21.59 -24.62 2.97
CA ILE A 267 -22.56 -23.57 3.28
C ILE A 267 -23.47 -23.40 2.07
N ASN A 268 -24.76 -23.69 2.24
CA ASN A 268 -25.77 -23.41 1.23
C ASN A 268 -26.02 -21.88 1.15
N TYR A 269 -25.25 -21.20 0.32
CA TYR A 269 -25.29 -19.75 0.16
C TYR A 269 -26.62 -19.24 -0.43
N ASP A 270 -27.38 -20.06 -1.15
CA ASP A 270 -28.73 -19.71 -1.61
C ASP A 270 -29.72 -19.67 -0.44
N ALA A 271 -29.72 -20.70 0.40
CA ALA A 271 -30.54 -20.73 1.61
C ALA A 271 -30.15 -19.61 2.58
N LEU A 272 -28.84 -19.35 2.73
CA LEU A 272 -28.33 -18.24 3.53
C LEU A 272 -28.81 -16.90 3.00
N ALA A 273 -28.65 -16.62 1.71
CA ALA A 273 -29.07 -15.35 1.12
C ALA A 273 -30.57 -15.09 1.36
N ARG A 274 -31.42 -16.11 1.14
CA ARG A 274 -32.86 -16.04 1.42
C ARG A 274 -33.15 -15.79 2.89
N HIS A 275 -32.42 -16.44 3.78
CA HIS A 275 -32.58 -16.27 5.22
C HIS A 275 -32.17 -14.87 5.68
N LEU A 276 -31.04 -14.34 5.23
CA LEU A 276 -30.58 -12.99 5.58
C LEU A 276 -31.57 -11.90 5.12
N ILE A 277 -32.16 -12.07 3.93
CA ILE A 277 -33.23 -11.17 3.44
C ILE A 277 -34.44 -11.24 4.39
N SER A 278 -34.90 -12.44 4.75
CA SER A 278 -36.02 -12.63 5.68
C SER A 278 -35.74 -11.99 7.04
N LEU A 279 -34.57 -12.27 7.63
CA LEU A 279 -34.16 -11.78 8.94
C LEU A 279 -34.03 -10.24 9.01
N ALA A 280 -33.67 -9.61 7.89
CA ALA A 280 -33.68 -8.15 7.79
C ALA A 280 -35.09 -7.57 7.68
N GLN A 281 -36.04 -8.32 7.14
CA GLN A 281 -37.43 -7.91 6.93
C GLN A 281 -38.35 -8.13 8.13
N GLU A 282 -37.98 -9.05 9.04
CA GLU A 282 -38.80 -9.44 10.20
C GLU A 282 -39.23 -8.26 11.09
N GLN A 283 -38.32 -7.33 11.38
CA GLN A 283 -38.61 -6.20 12.24
C GLN A 283 -37.86 -4.93 11.82
N PRO A 284 -38.51 -3.75 11.91
CA PRO A 284 -37.83 -2.49 11.69
C PRO A 284 -36.63 -2.32 12.63
N THR A 285 -35.51 -1.86 12.09
CA THR A 285 -34.28 -1.69 12.87
C THR A 285 -33.85 -0.21 12.87
N VAL A 286 -33.36 0.29 14.01
CA VAL A 286 -32.96 1.70 14.12
C VAL A 286 -31.58 1.95 13.52
N LEU A 287 -30.62 1.06 13.83
CA LEU A 287 -29.21 1.22 13.53
C LEU A 287 -28.71 0.19 12.53
N LEU A 288 -27.81 0.62 11.64
CA LEU A 288 -27.20 -0.25 10.64
C LEU A 288 -26.24 -1.24 11.30
N GLU A 289 -25.57 -0.83 12.38
CA GLU A 289 -24.72 -1.62 13.25
C GLU A 289 -25.46 -2.81 13.86
N THR A 290 -26.66 -2.56 14.39
CA THR A 290 -27.49 -3.61 15.00
C THR A 290 -27.93 -4.64 13.96
N LEU A 291 -28.37 -4.18 12.78
CA LEU A 291 -28.76 -5.09 11.70
C LEU A 291 -27.54 -5.89 11.20
N CYS A 292 -26.41 -5.21 10.96
CA CYS A 292 -25.18 -5.82 10.47
C CYS A 292 -24.66 -6.91 11.41
N HIS A 293 -24.64 -6.64 12.71
CA HIS A 293 -24.27 -7.64 13.71
C HIS A 293 -25.24 -8.83 13.74
N ARG A 294 -26.55 -8.58 13.69
CA ARG A 294 -27.57 -9.65 13.65
C ARG A 294 -27.38 -10.59 12.46
N LEU A 295 -27.17 -10.03 11.27
CA LEU A 295 -26.93 -10.80 10.05
C LEU A 295 -25.63 -11.61 10.13
N ALA A 296 -24.54 -11.02 10.63
CA ALA A 296 -23.27 -11.72 10.82
C ALA A 296 -23.37 -12.86 11.83
N THR A 297 -24.14 -12.67 12.91
CA THR A 297 -24.40 -13.71 13.91
C THR A 297 -25.20 -14.87 13.34
N ALA A 298 -26.25 -14.61 12.54
CA ALA A 298 -27.02 -15.67 11.88
C ALA A 298 -26.15 -16.53 10.94
N CYS A 299 -25.22 -15.91 10.21
CA CYS A 299 -24.27 -16.63 9.35
C CYS A 299 -23.43 -17.66 10.13
N VAL A 300 -22.99 -17.31 11.34
CA VAL A 300 -22.17 -18.18 12.20
C VAL A 300 -23.03 -19.25 12.90
N GLN A 301 -24.16 -18.84 13.48
CA GLN A 301 -24.95 -19.71 14.35
C GLN A 301 -25.85 -20.69 13.59
N GLU A 302 -26.31 -20.34 12.39
CA GLU A 302 -27.32 -21.12 11.66
C GLU A 302 -26.75 -21.80 10.41
N PHE A 303 -25.66 -21.29 9.84
CA PHE A 303 -25.11 -21.75 8.56
C PHE A 303 -23.70 -22.33 8.64
N GLY A 304 -23.19 -22.58 9.85
CA GLY A 304 -21.96 -23.35 10.06
C GLY A 304 -20.67 -22.63 9.65
N ALA A 305 -20.70 -21.29 9.54
CA ALA A 305 -19.49 -20.50 9.36
C ALA A 305 -18.73 -20.39 10.70
N THR A 306 -17.40 -20.54 10.67
CA THR A 306 -16.53 -20.25 11.83
C THR A 306 -16.34 -18.76 12.03
N THR A 307 -16.32 -18.01 10.94
CA THR A 307 -16.27 -16.55 10.91
C THR A 307 -17.19 -16.03 9.81
N ALA A 308 -17.93 -14.96 10.09
CA ALA A 308 -18.71 -14.24 9.10
C ALA A 308 -18.46 -12.74 9.21
N THR A 309 -18.22 -12.10 8.08
CA THR A 309 -18.17 -10.64 7.94
C THR A 309 -19.32 -10.19 7.06
N VAL A 310 -20.15 -9.29 7.58
CA VAL A 310 -21.21 -8.63 6.82
C VAL A 310 -20.85 -7.16 6.70
N GLU A 311 -20.98 -6.61 5.51
CA GLU A 311 -20.93 -5.17 5.25
C GLU A 311 -22.24 -4.74 4.60
N LEU A 312 -22.94 -3.80 5.24
CA LEU A 312 -24.20 -3.25 4.74
C LEU A 312 -23.98 -1.84 4.20
N HIS A 313 -24.48 -1.58 3.00
CA HIS A 313 -24.47 -0.29 2.33
C HIS A 313 -25.87 0.33 2.31
N LYS A 314 -25.97 1.61 2.69
CA LYS A 314 -27.19 2.42 2.71
C LYS A 314 -26.99 3.70 1.89
N PHE A 315 -28.02 4.13 1.16
CA PHE A 315 -27.94 5.21 0.16
C PHE A 315 -28.63 6.50 0.64
N ILE A 316 -28.23 7.02 1.79
CA ILE A 316 -28.97 8.12 2.47
C ILE A 316 -28.31 9.50 2.37
N LEU A 317 -26.99 9.58 2.12
CA LEU A 317 -26.26 10.85 2.10
C LEU A 317 -26.07 11.40 0.68
N PRO A 318 -26.33 12.70 0.43
CA PRO A 318 -26.04 13.31 -0.86
C PRO A 318 -24.53 13.33 -1.14
N PHE A 319 -24.17 13.32 -2.43
CA PHE A 319 -22.77 13.33 -2.91
C PHE A 319 -21.91 12.12 -2.47
N THR A 320 -22.54 11.02 -2.05
CA THR A 320 -21.86 9.75 -1.74
C THR A 320 -22.51 8.61 -2.51
N SER A 321 -21.75 7.56 -2.81
CA SER A 321 -22.29 6.34 -3.44
C SER A 321 -23.07 5.49 -2.44
N SER A 322 -22.63 5.42 -1.18
CA SER A 322 -23.33 4.82 -0.04
C SER A 322 -22.58 5.12 1.26
N VAL A 323 -23.23 4.90 2.39
CA VAL A 323 -22.60 4.74 3.71
C VAL A 323 -22.58 3.24 4.01
N SER A 324 -21.46 2.70 4.50
CA SER A 324 -21.39 1.29 4.90
C SER A 324 -20.98 1.06 6.35
N VAL A 325 -21.49 -0.03 6.92
CA VAL A 325 -21.12 -0.54 8.24
C VAL A 325 -20.72 -2.00 8.10
N ARG A 326 -19.55 -2.35 8.62
CA ARG A 326 -18.98 -3.70 8.59
C ARG A 326 -18.92 -4.31 9.99
N CYS A 327 -19.39 -5.53 10.13
CA CYS A 327 -19.32 -6.32 11.36
C CYS A 327 -18.72 -7.69 11.07
N THR A 328 -17.86 -8.18 11.96
CA THR A 328 -17.28 -9.53 11.90
C THR A 328 -17.63 -10.29 13.18
N VAL A 329 -18.17 -11.49 13.05
CA VAL A 329 -18.50 -12.41 14.16
C VAL A 329 -17.73 -13.71 13.95
N SER A 330 -17.23 -14.32 15.04
CA SER A 330 -16.57 -15.63 15.01
C SER A 330 -17.09 -16.55 16.10
N THR A 331 -17.08 -17.86 15.88
CA THR A 331 -17.45 -18.86 16.88
C THR A 331 -16.58 -18.70 18.13
N GLY A 332 -17.20 -18.50 19.31
CA GLY A 332 -16.51 -18.42 20.60
C GLY A 332 -16.29 -17.02 21.18
N GLN A 333 -16.73 -15.95 20.52
CA GLN A 333 -16.87 -14.65 21.20
C GLN A 333 -18.18 -14.61 22.00
N GLU A 334 -18.12 -14.92 23.30
CA GLU A 334 -19.20 -14.58 24.23
C GLU A 334 -19.33 -13.06 24.35
N ASN A 335 -20.55 -12.55 24.16
CA ASN A 335 -20.91 -11.14 24.30
C ASN A 335 -20.45 -10.59 25.67
N LYS A 336 -19.44 -9.70 25.66
CA LYS A 336 -19.36 -8.67 26.70
C LYS A 336 -20.28 -7.52 26.27
N ILE A 337 -21.48 -7.54 26.83
CA ILE A 337 -22.41 -6.40 26.86
C ILE A 337 -21.76 -5.28 27.69
#